data_AF-A0A348Y6G6-F1
#
_entry.id   AF-A0A348Y6G6-F1
#
_cell.length_a   1.000
_cell.length_b   1.000
_cell.length_c   1.000
_cell.angle_alpha   90.00
_cell.angle_beta   90.00
_cell.angle_gamma   90.00
#
_symmetry.space_group_name_H-M   'P 1'
#
loop_
_entity.id
_entity.type
_entity.pdbx_description
1 polymer ?
#
loop_
_entity_poly.entity_id
_entity_poly.type
_entity_poly.pdbx_seq_one_letter_code
_entity_poly.pdbx_strand_id
1 'polypeptide(L)' 'KVTHSWIDRVRIEPATQPLIAPHIDLDSKDNIYHALFYQLQIKACYTRSNKSQASEYILNPIAIIQRGVIIYLLATR' A
#
# COMPACT_ATOMS: atom_id res chain seq x y z
N LYS A 1 1.27 45.65 3.10
CA LYS A 1 1.09 45.26 4.52
C LYS A 1 0.72 43.79 4.54
N VAL A 2 1.62 42.92 5.00
CA VAL A 2 1.29 41.50 5.21
C VAL A 2 0.34 41.44 6.40
N THR A 3 -0.94 41.23 6.15
CA THR A 3 -1.95 41.05 7.20
C THR A 3 -1.91 39.59 7.63
N HIS A 4 -1.30 39.32 8.79
CA HIS A 4 -1.36 38.01 9.42
C HIS A 4 -2.78 37.77 9.95
N SER A 5 -3.66 37.23 9.12
CA SER A 5 -5.00 36.83 9.55
C SER A 5 -4.90 35.65 10.52
N TRP A 6 -5.92 35.45 11.36
CA TRP A 6 -6.02 34.24 12.21
C TRP A 6 -5.95 32.95 11.37
N ILE A 7 -6.56 32.97 10.17
CA ILE A 7 -6.57 31.84 9.22
C ILE A 7 -5.17 31.47 8.69
N ASP A 8 -4.24 32.42 8.64
CA ASP A 8 -2.87 32.16 8.20
C ASP A 8 -2.02 31.54 9.31
N ARG A 9 -2.51 31.60 10.56
CA ARG A 9 -1.76 31.26 11.78
C ARG A 9 -2.27 30.02 12.51
N VAL A 10 -3.37 29.44 12.04
CA VAL A 10 -3.93 28.22 12.63
C VAL A 10 -4.03 27.14 11.57
N ARG A 11 -3.53 25.95 11.91
CA ARG A 11 -3.66 24.71 11.15
C ARG A 11 -4.10 23.61 12.10
N ILE A 12 -4.95 22.72 11.60
CA ILE A 12 -5.35 21.51 12.31
C ILE A 12 -4.56 20.38 11.67
N GLU A 13 -3.59 19.84 12.42
CA GLU A 13 -2.80 18.70 11.99
C GLU A 13 -3.40 17.41 12.55
N PRO A 14 -3.40 16.30 11.78
CA PRO A 14 -3.83 15.01 12.28
C PRO A 14 -2.92 14.54 13.44
N ALA A 15 -3.50 13.82 14.41
CA ALA A 15 -2.77 13.31 15.58
C ALA A 15 -1.66 12.30 15.24
N THR A 16 -1.62 11.80 14.01
CA THR A 16 -0.59 10.90 13.49
C THR A 16 0.12 11.54 12.31
N GLN A 17 1.44 11.31 12.21
CA GLN A 17 2.25 11.71 11.05
C GLN A 17 1.55 11.28 9.74
N PRO A 18 1.17 12.22 8.86
CA PRO A 18 0.58 11.86 7.57
C PRO A 18 1.65 11.16 6.72
N LEU A 19 1.35 9.93 6.31
CA LEU A 19 2.24 9.14 5.48
C LEU A 19 2.06 9.52 4.01
N ILE A 20 3.18 9.64 3.28
CA ILE A 20 3.17 9.77 1.83
C ILE A 20 2.76 8.41 1.25
N ALA A 21 1.72 8.40 0.40
CA ALA A 21 1.28 7.18 -0.26
C ALA A 21 2.41 6.65 -1.17
N PRO A 22 2.70 5.33 -1.15
CA PRO A 22 3.65 4.76 -2.08
C PRO A 22 3.10 4.85 -3.50
N HIS A 23 3.99 4.85 -4.48
CA HIS A 23 3.58 4.60 -5.86
C HIS A 23 3.04 3.17 -5.98
N ILE A 24 1.88 3.01 -6.61
CA ILE A 24 1.23 1.72 -6.83
C ILE A 24 1.14 1.48 -8.33
N ASP A 25 1.70 0.36 -8.77
CA ASP A 25 1.50 -0.17 -10.11
C ASP A 25 0.06 -0.68 -10.23
N LEU A 26 -0.74 -0.05 -11.09
CA LEU A 26 -2.18 -0.31 -11.18
C LEU A 26 -2.48 -1.69 -11.77
N ASP A 27 -1.68 -2.14 -12.75
CA ASP A 27 -1.84 -3.45 -13.36
C ASP A 27 -1.60 -4.57 -12.34
N SER A 28 -0.55 -4.46 -11.53
CA SER A 28 -0.28 -5.39 -10.43
C SER A 28 -1.42 -5.40 -9.41
N LYS A 29 -1.94 -4.22 -9.05
CA LYS A 29 -3.07 -4.11 -8.11
C LYS A 29 -4.31 -4.82 -8.67
N ASP A 30 -4.69 -4.53 -9.90
CA ASP A 30 -5.90 -5.09 -10.51
C ASP A 30 -5.79 -6.60 -10.71
N ASN A 31 -4.61 -7.10 -11.09
CA ASN A 31 -4.36 -8.54 -11.18
C ASN A 31 -4.45 -9.24 -9.82
N ILE A 32 -3.94 -8.64 -8.75
CA ILE A 32 -4.07 -9.18 -7.38
C ILE A 32 -5.55 -9.21 -6.97
N TYR A 33 -6.31 -8.16 -7.26
CA TYR A 33 -7.73 -8.06 -6.90
C TYR A 33 -8.54 -9.09 -7.68
N HIS A 34 -8.28 -9.23 -8.98
CA HIS A 34 -8.86 -10.25 -9.84
C HIS A 34 -8.55 -11.65 -9.31
N ALA A 35 -7.29 -11.95 -8.99
CA ALA A 35 -6.91 -13.25 -8.46
C ALA A 35 -7.58 -13.56 -7.12
N LEU A 36 -7.72 -12.58 -6.23
CA LEU A 36 -8.44 -12.74 -4.98
C LEU A 36 -9.92 -13.04 -5.21
N PHE A 37 -10.57 -12.29 -6.12
CA PHE A 37 -11.99 -12.46 -6.44
C PHE A 37 -12.29 -13.83 -7.05
N TYR A 38 -11.45 -14.29 -7.97
CA TYR A 38 -11.60 -15.56 -8.67
C TYR A 38 -10.87 -16.73 -8.01
N GLN A 39 -10.28 -16.54 -6.83
CA GLN A 39 -9.57 -17.57 -6.07
C GLN A 39 -8.44 -18.23 -6.89
N LEU A 40 -7.68 -17.41 -7.63
CA LEU A 40 -6.58 -17.85 -8.46
C LEU A 40 -5.24 -17.73 -7.72
N GLN A 41 -4.33 -18.66 -8.01
CA GLN A 41 -2.94 -18.51 -7.64
C GLN A 41 -2.27 -17.39 -8.43
N ILE A 42 -1.31 -16.71 -7.81
CA ILE A 42 -0.48 -15.69 -8.46
C ILE A 42 0.98 -16.08 -8.43
N LYS A 43 1.70 -15.72 -9.49
CA LYS A 43 3.17 -15.68 -9.48
C LYS A 43 3.61 -14.25 -9.15
N ALA A 44 4.37 -14.08 -8.07
CA ALA A 44 4.81 -12.78 -7.59
C ALA A 44 6.31 -12.74 -7.30
N CYS A 45 6.95 -11.62 -7.62
CA CYS A 45 8.30 -11.29 -7.18
C CYS A 45 8.21 -10.44 -5.91
N TYR A 46 8.80 -10.92 -4.81
CA TYR A 46 8.77 -10.21 -3.53
C TYR A 46 10.16 -10.09 -2.92
N THR A 47 10.55 -8.86 -2.58
CA THR A 47 11.78 -8.54 -1.87
C THR A 47 11.48 -8.46 -0.38
N ARG A 48 12.05 -9.37 0.40
CA ARG A 48 11.91 -9.36 1.85
C ARG A 48 12.66 -8.18 2.46
N SER A 49 12.19 -7.65 3.58
CA SER A 49 12.81 -6.52 4.28
C SER A 49 14.29 -6.71 4.62
N ASN A 50 14.75 -7.95 4.79
CA ASN A 50 16.13 -8.31 5.10
C ASN A 50 16.94 -8.81 3.89
N LYS A 51 16.44 -8.67 2.66
CA LYS A 51 17.12 -9.09 1.43
C LYS A 51 17.15 -7.96 0.41
N SER A 52 18.25 -7.87 -0.32
CA SER A 52 18.42 -6.90 -1.42
C SER A 52 17.86 -7.38 -2.76
N GLN A 53 17.65 -8.70 -2.91
CA GLN A 53 17.15 -9.31 -4.14
C GLN A 53 15.74 -9.86 -3.97
N ALA A 54 14.94 -9.70 -5.01
CA ALA A 54 13.61 -10.28 -5.11
C ALA A 54 13.68 -11.81 -5.22
N SER A 55 12.65 -12.49 -4.73
CA SER A 55 12.46 -13.93 -4.95
C SER A 55 11.08 -14.16 -5.55
N GLU A 56 10.98 -15.14 -6.45
CA GLU A 56 9.71 -15.55 -7.02
C GLU A 56 8.94 -16.45 -6.04
N TYR A 57 7.62 -16.26 -6.00
CA TYR A 57 6.68 -17.05 -5.21
C TYR A 57 5.44 -17.37 -6.03
N ILE A 58 4.94 -18.60 -5.86
CA ILE A 58 3.55 -18.92 -6.15
C ILE A 58 2.80 -18.72 -4.84
N LEU A 59 1.73 -17.93 -4.88
CA LEU A 59 0.96 -17.55 -3.70
C LEU A 59 -0.53 -17.84 -3.92
N ASN A 60 -1.22 -18.24 -2.85
CA ASN A 60 -2.67 -18.32 -2.77
C ASN A 60 -3.17 -17.07 -2.00
N PRO A 61 -3.74 -16.07 -2.70
CA PRO A 61 -4.30 -14.87 -2.06
C PRO A 61 -5.43 -15.23 -1.08
N ILE A 62 -5.42 -14.62 0.10
CA ILE A 62 -6.46 -14.83 1.14
C ILE A 62 -7.24 -13.55 1.39
N ALA A 63 -6.54 -12.44 1.59
CA ALA A 63 -7.17 -11.15 1.91
C ALA A 63 -6.30 -9.96 1.52
N ILE A 64 -6.96 -8.82 1.33
CA ILE A 64 -6.31 -7.52 1.18
C ILE A 64 -6.61 -6.70 2.43
N ILE A 65 -5.57 -6.11 3.02
CA ILE A 65 -5.67 -5.31 4.24
C ILE A 65 -5.17 -3.91 3.94
N GLN A 66 -6.02 -2.91 4.11
CA GLN A 66 -5.65 -1.51 3.97
C GLN A 66 -5.35 -0.89 5.33
N ARG A 67 -4.12 -0.41 5.52
CA ARG A 67 -3.66 0.27 6.74
C ARG A 67 -3.15 1.66 6.38
N GLY A 68 -4.03 2.65 6.50
CA GLY A 68 -3.77 4.00 6.02
C GLY A 68 -3.56 4.00 4.50
N VAL A 69 -2.39 4.44 4.06
CA VAL A 69 -2.00 4.53 2.63
C VAL A 69 -1.29 3.27 2.11
N ILE A 70 -1.07 2.26 2.96
CA ILE A 70 -0.38 1.02 2.58
C ILE A 70 -1.40 -0.11 2.41
N ILE A 71 -1.23 -0.89 1.35
CA ILE A 71 -2.01 -2.08 1.04
C ILE A 71 -1.15 -3.32 1.29
N TYR A 72 -1.66 -4.26 2.09
CA TYR A 72 -1.03 -5.55 2.34
C TYR A 72 -1.82 -6.67 1.67
N LEU A 73 -1.11 -7.60 1.03
CA LEU A 73 -1.66 -8.87 0.59
C LEU A 73 -1.35 -9.94 1.64
N LEU A 74 -2.38 -10.52 2.24
CA LEU A 74 -2.27 -11.75 3.02
C LEU A 74 -2.40 -12.94 2.06
N ALA A 75 -1.41 -13.82 2.05
CA ALA A 75 -1.38 -15.00 1.20
C ALA A 75 -0.60 -16.13 1.87
N THR A 76 -0.93 -17.38 1.52
CA THR A 76 -0.09 -18.54 1.78
C THR A 76 0.76 -18.87 0.56
N ARG A 77 1.86 -19.61 0.78
CA ARG A 77 2.54 -20.30 -0.32
C ARG A 77 1.78 -21.57 -0.68
#